data_AF-A0A1I0DFU9-F1
#
_entry.id   AF-A0A1I0DFU9-F1
#
_cell.length_a   1.000
_cell.length_b   1.000
_cell.length_c   1.000
_cell.angle_alpha   90.00
_cell.angle_beta   90.00
_cell.angle_gamma   90.00
#
_symmetry.space_group_name_H-M   'P 1'
#
loop_
_entity.id
_entity.type
_entity.pdbx_description
1 polymer ?
#
loop_
_entity_poly.entity_id
_entity_poly.type
_entity_poly.pdbx_seq_one_letter_code
_entity_poly.pdbx_strand_id
1 'polypeptide(L)'
;MKDKLSCEIVRDLLPLYVDKLTSEVTNDAIETHIQDCQDCSKVLESMKEPEPEKEVTKNEIDYLKKFRRKSVNMSFLVATVIIFLAIALTVVRIGFTGENSGWDAVYCNASVEGNTVTISGNVRDSYRGITRVKWEESGNTVSVKVYTAPKTILSHNTFHKTFTAKETVKTVRFETYILWENGTPIGRTASKLFADKNPYIGNMSANGKIAFGLGIGEQFGSYKTELQTLKEPYGWKLILDQVPIAKQNEEAAKKIMEADSYVMLAVIQNMGYVTWNYEVDGKRKEYTVTVNDAADYVGKDIKSCAETAAELQKLLKSLNIK
;
A
#
# COMPACT_ATOMS: atom_id res chain seq x y z
N MET A 1 69.63 40.69 80.71
CA MET A 1 68.31 41.35 80.87
C MET A 1 67.32 40.48 80.13
N LYS A 2 66.27 39.96 80.79
CA LYS A 2 65.21 39.23 80.10
C LYS A 2 64.28 40.27 79.47
N ASP A 3 64.39 40.47 78.15
CA ASP A 3 63.45 41.31 77.41
C ASP A 3 62.09 40.62 77.43
N LYS A 4 61.14 41.18 78.20
CA LYS A 4 59.77 40.68 78.24
C LYS A 4 59.10 41.02 76.91
N LEU A 5 58.69 40.01 76.16
CA LEU A 5 57.90 40.17 74.95
C LEU A 5 56.57 40.89 75.28
N SER A 6 56.16 41.81 74.42
CA SER A 6 54.85 42.46 74.52
C SER A 6 53.73 41.50 74.08
N CYS A 7 52.53 41.67 74.63
CA CYS A 7 51.38 40.81 74.32
C CYS A 7 51.03 40.76 72.82
N GLU A 8 51.24 41.85 72.08
CA GLU A 8 50.98 41.92 70.62
C GLU A 8 51.85 40.92 69.86
N ILE A 9 53.16 40.96 70.09
CA ILE A 9 54.13 40.03 69.49
C ILE A 9 53.82 38.58 69.89
N VAL A 10 53.45 38.34 71.15
CA VAL A 10 53.11 36.97 71.59
C VAL A 10 51.88 36.46 70.84
N ARG A 11 50.82 37.26 70.72
CA ARG A 11 49.58 36.89 70.01
C ARG A 11 49.82 36.59 68.53
N ASP A 12 50.68 37.36 67.87
CA ASP A 12 51.03 37.13 66.45
C ASP A 12 51.80 35.82 66.26
N LEU A 13 52.57 35.39 67.27
CA LEU A 13 53.36 34.16 67.23
C LEU A 13 52.62 32.91 67.74
N LEU A 14 51.48 33.07 68.43
CA LEU A 14 50.72 31.94 68.99
C LEU A 14 50.30 30.89 67.94
N PRO A 15 49.80 31.23 66.74
CA PRO A 15 49.43 30.22 65.74
C PRO A 15 50.63 29.38 65.31
N LEU A 16 51.78 30.01 65.07
CA LEU A 16 53.03 29.33 64.70
C LEU A 16 53.57 28.46 65.84
N TYR A 17 53.39 28.90 67.09
CA TYR A 17 53.73 28.12 68.28
C TYR A 17 52.83 26.89 68.43
N VAL A 18 51.52 27.01 68.21
CA VAL A 18 50.57 25.87 68.22
C VAL A 18 50.92 24.86 67.12
N ASP A 19 51.32 25.34 65.94
CA ASP A 19 51.76 24.51 64.81
C ASP A 19 53.19 23.96 64.96
N LYS A 20 53.88 24.27 66.08
CA LYS A 20 55.27 23.86 66.39
C LYS A 20 56.31 24.31 65.34
N LEU A 21 56.12 25.51 64.78
CA LEU A 21 56.99 26.09 63.75
C LEU A 21 57.91 27.21 64.29
N THR A 22 57.96 27.39 65.61
CA THR A 22 58.80 28.38 66.30
C THR A 22 60.08 27.74 66.87
N SER A 23 61.17 28.52 66.92
CA SER A 23 62.45 28.08 67.53
C SER A 23 62.34 27.92 69.06
N GLU A 24 63.19 27.08 69.65
CA GLU A 24 63.19 26.83 71.11
C GLU A 24 63.34 28.12 71.94
N VAL A 25 64.19 29.06 71.51
CA VAL A 25 64.37 30.36 72.19
C VAL A 25 63.07 31.18 72.19
N THR A 26 62.27 31.06 71.13
CA THR A 26 60.97 31.74 71.02
C THR A 26 59.91 31.05 71.90
N ASN A 27 59.97 29.72 72.00
CA ASN A 27 59.05 28.93 72.84
C ASN A 27 59.22 29.30 74.31
N ASP A 28 60.46 29.33 74.81
CA ASP A 28 60.75 29.69 76.21
C ASP A 28 60.27 31.10 76.56
N ALA A 29 60.41 32.04 75.62
CA ALA A 29 59.98 33.43 75.80
C ALA A 29 58.44 33.55 75.80
N ILE A 30 57.75 32.81 74.95
CA ILE A 30 56.28 32.74 74.91
C ILE A 30 55.73 32.08 76.18
N GLU A 31 56.31 30.96 76.63
CA GLU A 31 55.88 30.25 77.83
C GLU A 31 56.06 31.09 79.10
N THR A 32 57.19 31.79 79.22
CA THR A 32 57.43 32.73 80.33
C THR A 32 56.39 33.85 80.34
N HIS A 33 55.98 34.36 79.17
CA HIS A 33 54.98 35.41 79.08
C HIS A 33 53.56 34.91 79.40
N ILE A 34 53.20 33.70 78.95
CA ILE A 34 51.87 33.12 79.20
C ILE A 34 51.66 32.80 80.68
N GLN A 35 52.72 32.44 81.42
CA GLN A 35 52.65 32.26 82.88
C GLN A 35 52.26 33.56 83.61
N ASP A 36 52.72 34.71 83.13
CA ASP A 36 52.47 36.03 83.73
C ASP A 36 51.24 36.76 83.14
N CYS A 37 50.71 36.33 81.98
CA CYS A 37 49.64 37.03 81.26
C CYS A 37 48.41 36.14 81.00
N GLN A 38 47.36 36.36 81.78
CA GLN A 38 46.12 35.60 81.70
C GLN A 38 45.35 35.79 80.38
N ASP A 39 45.52 36.94 79.73
CA ASP A 39 44.88 37.23 78.44
C ASP A 39 45.50 36.41 77.29
N CYS A 40 46.83 36.29 77.26
CA CYS A 40 47.52 35.49 76.25
C CYS A 40 47.29 33.98 76.47
N SER A 41 47.14 33.54 77.72
CA SER A 41 46.80 32.15 78.06
C SER A 41 45.43 31.73 77.50
N LYS A 42 44.40 32.58 77.68
CA LYS A 42 43.05 32.31 77.14
C LYS A 42 43.03 32.21 75.61
N VAL A 43 43.82 33.03 74.93
CA VAL A 43 43.93 32.98 73.46
C VAL A 43 44.56 31.66 73.03
N LEU A 44 45.63 31.21 73.70
CA LEU A 44 46.25 29.91 73.43
C LEU A 44 45.27 28.75 73.66
N GLU A 45 44.47 28.78 74.72
CA GLU A 45 43.45 27.75 74.97
C GLU A 45 42.37 27.73 73.87
N SER A 46 41.89 28.89 73.43
CA SER A 46 40.91 28.97 72.33
C SER A 46 41.43 28.44 70.99
N MET A 47 42.76 28.44 70.79
CA MET A 47 43.40 27.88 69.61
C MET A 47 43.69 26.37 69.72
N LYS A 48 43.75 25.83 70.96
CA LYS A 48 43.94 24.40 71.22
C LYS A 48 42.62 23.63 71.34
N GLU A 49 41.49 24.32 71.46
CA GLU A 49 40.18 23.69 71.35
C GLU A 49 39.97 23.14 69.93
N PRO A 50 39.74 21.83 69.76
CA PRO A 50 39.42 21.28 68.46
C PRO A 50 38.09 21.86 67.98
N GLU A 51 38.08 22.49 66.80
CA GLU A 51 36.83 22.91 66.17
C GLU A 51 35.91 21.68 66.05
N PRO A 52 34.63 21.78 66.42
CA PRO A 52 33.70 20.68 66.21
C PRO A 52 33.67 20.37 64.72
N GLU A 53 34.02 19.13 64.35
CA GLU A 53 33.89 18.64 62.99
C GLU A 53 32.48 18.96 62.51
N LYS A 54 32.36 19.98 61.65
CA LYS A 54 31.16 20.15 60.86
C LYS A 54 31.09 18.89 60.01
N GLU A 55 30.16 18.00 60.33
CA GLU A 55 29.71 17.00 59.38
C GLU A 55 29.36 17.76 58.11
N VAL A 56 30.28 17.76 57.15
CA VAL A 56 30.00 18.12 55.77
C VAL A 56 29.05 17.04 55.31
N THR A 57 27.76 17.25 55.56
CA THR A 57 26.71 16.52 54.91
C THR A 57 27.07 16.55 53.43
N LYS A 58 27.35 15.37 52.87
CA LYS A 58 27.45 15.13 51.41
C LYS A 58 26.08 15.36 50.76
N ASN A 59 25.48 16.51 51.03
CA ASN A 59 24.48 17.09 50.18
C ASN A 59 25.26 17.98 49.18
N GLU A 60 26.14 17.34 48.39
CA GLU A 60 26.34 17.80 47.03
C GLU A 60 24.95 17.75 46.41
N ILE A 61 24.28 18.90 46.47
CA ILE A 61 23.25 19.41 45.59
C ILE A 61 23.10 18.50 44.36
N ASP A 62 22.30 17.43 44.48
CA ASP A 62 21.95 16.51 43.38
C ASP A 62 20.89 17.15 42.45
N TYR A 63 21.02 18.47 42.25
CA TYR A 63 20.19 19.25 41.35
C TYR A 63 20.53 18.88 39.91
N LEU A 64 21.76 18.45 39.65
CA LEU A 64 22.22 18.01 38.35
C LEU A 64 21.55 16.70 37.90
N LYS A 65 21.37 15.66 38.75
CA LYS A 65 20.61 14.47 38.30
C LYS A 65 19.13 14.76 38.10
N LYS A 66 18.51 15.58 38.95
CA LYS A 66 17.08 15.91 38.80
C LYS A 66 16.81 16.69 37.51
N PHE A 67 17.67 17.65 37.17
CA PHE A 67 17.60 18.36 35.89
C PHE A 67 18.01 17.50 34.69
N ARG A 68 19.05 16.67 34.80
CA ARG A 68 19.45 15.73 33.72
C ARG A 68 18.35 14.72 33.44
N ARG A 69 17.70 14.14 34.47
CA ARG A 69 16.61 13.17 34.30
C ARG A 69 15.36 13.83 33.71
N LYS A 70 15.03 15.06 34.12
CA LYS A 70 13.92 15.84 33.52
C LYS A 70 14.23 16.24 32.07
N SER A 71 15.47 16.64 31.78
CA SER A 71 15.93 17.01 30.43
C SER A 71 16.01 15.81 29.49
N VAL A 72 16.54 14.67 29.95
CA VAL A 72 16.61 13.41 29.18
C VAL A 72 15.21 12.84 28.93
N ASN A 73 14.33 12.81 29.94
CA ASN A 73 12.94 12.38 29.75
C ASN A 73 12.17 13.33 28.81
N MET A 74 12.43 14.64 28.89
CA MET A 74 11.84 15.61 27.96
C MET A 74 12.38 15.42 26.54
N SER A 75 13.68 15.17 26.38
CA SER A 75 14.28 14.84 25.08
C SER A 75 13.71 13.55 24.50
N PHE A 76 13.47 12.50 25.32
CA PHE A 76 12.79 11.29 24.88
C PHE A 76 11.34 11.57 24.44
N LEU A 77 10.62 12.43 25.17
CA LEU A 77 9.24 12.80 24.82
C LEU A 77 9.20 13.62 23.52
N VAL A 78 10.09 14.60 23.35
CA VAL A 78 10.23 15.35 22.09
C VAL A 78 10.60 14.42 20.95
N ALA A 79 11.59 13.54 21.12
CA ALA A 79 11.99 12.57 20.10
C ALA A 79 10.82 11.65 19.72
N THR A 80 10.06 11.17 20.70
CA THR A 80 8.87 10.34 20.48
C THR A 80 7.79 11.09 19.69
N VAL A 81 7.50 12.35 20.06
CA VAL A 81 6.54 13.20 19.34
C VAL A 81 7.00 13.48 17.91
N ILE A 82 8.30 13.76 17.69
CA ILE A 82 8.86 13.95 16.34
C ILE A 82 8.74 12.67 15.51
N ILE A 83 9.00 11.49 16.10
CA ILE A 83 8.81 10.20 15.43
C ILE A 83 7.35 10.00 15.06
N PHE A 84 6.41 10.24 15.97
CA PHE A 84 4.98 10.14 15.66
C PHE A 84 4.53 11.15 14.59
N LEU A 85 5.04 12.39 14.61
CA LEU A 85 4.78 13.39 13.57
C LEU A 85 5.36 12.96 12.22
N ALA A 86 6.58 12.41 12.19
CA ALA A 86 7.19 11.90 10.98
C ALA A 86 6.40 10.72 10.40
N ILE A 87 5.95 9.79 11.25
CA ILE A 87 5.07 8.68 10.85
C ILE A 87 3.72 9.20 10.35
N ALA A 88 3.13 10.18 11.03
CA ALA A 88 1.86 10.78 10.60
C ALA A 88 2.01 11.45 9.22
N LEU A 89 3.10 12.20 8.99
CA LEU A 89 3.38 12.85 7.72
C LEU A 89 3.64 11.84 6.58
N THR A 90 4.32 10.73 6.85
CA THR A 90 4.51 9.66 5.85
C THR A 90 3.21 8.95 5.52
N VAL A 91 2.38 8.62 6.52
CA VAL A 91 1.04 8.04 6.32
C VAL A 91 0.15 8.97 5.50
N VAL A 92 0.13 10.27 5.84
CA VAL A 92 -0.59 11.30 5.08
C VAL A 92 -0.10 11.34 3.64
N ARG A 93 1.23 11.39 3.42
CA ARG A 93 1.81 11.43 2.07
C ARG A 93 1.44 10.20 1.23
N ILE A 94 1.47 9.01 1.82
CA ILE A 94 1.05 7.76 1.16
C ILE A 94 -0.44 7.82 0.82
N GLY A 95 -1.28 8.24 1.78
CA GLY A 95 -2.72 8.42 1.60
C GLY A 95 -3.09 9.40 0.48
N PHE A 96 -2.33 10.49 0.31
CA PHE A 96 -2.55 11.47 -0.76
C PHE A 96 -1.98 11.03 -2.12
N THR A 97 -0.84 10.35 -2.13
CA THR A 97 -0.19 9.94 -3.39
C THR A 97 -0.94 8.79 -4.06
N GLY A 98 -1.36 7.80 -3.25
CA GLY A 98 -2.01 6.58 -3.71
C GLY A 98 -1.17 5.74 -4.67
N GLU A 99 -1.65 4.54 -4.95
CA GLU A 99 -1.04 3.57 -5.86
C GLU A 99 -1.91 3.41 -7.10
N ASN A 100 -1.28 3.21 -8.26
CA ASN A 100 -2.02 2.94 -9.49
C ASN A 100 -2.81 1.64 -9.33
N SER A 101 -4.11 1.73 -9.50
CA SER A 101 -5.02 0.60 -9.33
C SER A 101 -5.33 -0.01 -10.68
N GLY A 102 -5.20 -1.33 -10.77
CA GLY A 102 -5.46 -2.04 -12.01
C GLY A 102 -6.93 -2.37 -12.24
N TRP A 103 -7.21 -2.98 -13.39
CA TRP A 103 -8.55 -3.37 -13.84
C TRP A 103 -9.38 -4.10 -12.78
N ASP A 104 -8.78 -5.03 -12.05
CA ASP A 104 -9.50 -5.84 -11.07
C ASP A 104 -9.87 -5.12 -9.78
N ALA A 105 -9.20 -4.01 -9.48
CA ALA A 105 -9.47 -3.22 -8.28
C ALA A 105 -10.59 -2.18 -8.49
N VAL A 106 -10.84 -1.74 -9.73
CA VAL A 106 -11.75 -0.64 -10.05
C VAL A 106 -12.79 -1.08 -11.08
N TYR A 107 -14.06 -0.80 -10.81
CA TYR A 107 -15.10 -0.83 -11.82
C TYR A 107 -15.24 0.58 -12.41
N CYS A 108 -15.17 0.71 -13.73
CA CYS A 108 -15.36 1.99 -14.39
C CYS A 108 -16.06 1.83 -15.74
N ASN A 109 -16.75 2.89 -16.15
CA ASN A 109 -17.35 3.06 -17.46
C ASN A 109 -16.96 4.44 -18.01
N ALA A 110 -16.96 4.56 -19.33
CA ALA A 110 -16.69 5.81 -20.01
C ALA A 110 -17.80 6.15 -21.00
N SER A 111 -18.10 7.43 -21.11
CA SER A 111 -18.90 8.01 -22.18
C SER A 111 -18.13 9.18 -22.81
N VAL A 112 -18.42 9.47 -24.07
CA VAL A 112 -17.81 10.56 -24.81
C VAL A 112 -18.91 11.37 -25.48
N GLU A 113 -18.93 12.67 -25.21
CA GLU A 113 -19.84 13.64 -25.82
C GLU A 113 -18.99 14.75 -26.46
N GLY A 114 -18.97 14.81 -27.79
CA GLY A 114 -18.03 15.67 -28.51
C GLY A 114 -16.58 15.30 -28.19
N ASN A 115 -15.82 16.23 -27.62
CA ASN A 115 -14.45 15.98 -27.16
C ASN A 115 -14.35 15.77 -25.64
N THR A 116 -15.48 15.72 -24.93
CA THR A 116 -15.50 15.54 -23.48
C THR A 116 -15.65 14.06 -23.15
N VAL A 117 -14.63 13.50 -22.53
CA VAL A 117 -14.64 12.15 -21.94
C VAL A 117 -15.14 12.26 -20.51
N THR A 118 -16.16 11.47 -20.18
CA THR A 118 -16.67 11.30 -18.82
C THR A 118 -16.35 9.89 -18.36
N ILE A 119 -15.68 9.76 -17.22
CA ILE A 119 -15.46 8.47 -16.56
C ILE A 119 -16.17 8.45 -15.21
N SER A 120 -16.87 7.34 -14.94
CA SER A 120 -17.49 7.09 -13.64
C SER A 120 -17.17 5.69 -13.17
N GLY A 121 -17.11 5.49 -11.85
CA GLY A 121 -16.80 4.18 -11.32
C GLY A 121 -16.69 4.12 -9.81
N ASN A 122 -16.26 2.95 -9.33
CA ASN A 122 -16.04 2.69 -7.92
C ASN A 122 -14.92 1.67 -7.68
N VAL A 123 -14.31 1.75 -6.50
CA VAL A 123 -13.34 0.75 -6.02
C VAL A 123 -14.10 -0.47 -5.50
N ARG A 124 -13.60 -1.68 -5.79
CA ARG A 124 -14.19 -2.94 -5.32
C ARG A 124 -13.82 -3.27 -3.88
N ASP A 125 -12.60 -2.93 -3.49
CA ASP A 125 -12.11 -3.10 -2.12
C ASP A 125 -12.71 -2.02 -1.19
N SER A 126 -13.45 -2.45 -0.19
CA SER A 126 -14.11 -1.58 0.78
C SER A 126 -13.12 -0.85 1.71
N TYR A 127 -11.88 -1.33 1.82
CA TYR A 127 -10.81 -0.73 2.63
C TYR A 127 -10.00 0.32 1.88
N ARG A 128 -10.21 0.48 0.56
CA ARG A 128 -9.51 1.47 -0.26
C ARG A 128 -10.46 2.58 -0.73
N GLY A 129 -9.88 3.75 -0.94
CA GLY A 129 -10.56 4.92 -1.48
C GLY A 129 -9.76 5.55 -2.61
N ILE A 130 -10.47 6.29 -3.46
CA ILE A 130 -9.90 6.96 -4.63
C ILE A 130 -9.20 8.23 -4.18
N THR A 131 -7.97 8.41 -4.64
CA THR A 131 -7.15 9.59 -4.32
C THR A 131 -7.06 10.54 -5.51
N ARG A 132 -6.83 10.00 -6.71
CA ARG A 132 -6.74 10.80 -7.94
C ARG A 132 -7.08 9.97 -9.17
N VAL A 133 -7.51 10.68 -10.21
CA VAL A 133 -7.68 10.15 -11.58
C VAL A 133 -6.77 10.98 -12.48
N LYS A 134 -5.90 10.31 -13.24
CA LYS A 134 -5.01 10.93 -14.22
C LYS A 134 -5.42 10.52 -15.62
N TRP A 135 -5.17 11.43 -16.55
CA TRP A 135 -5.51 11.29 -17.96
C TRP A 135 -4.22 11.41 -18.79
N GLU A 136 -4.10 10.56 -19.80
CA GLU A 136 -3.02 10.57 -20.77
C GLU A 136 -3.63 10.54 -22.18
N GLU A 137 -3.44 11.60 -22.95
CA GLU A 137 -3.95 11.73 -24.31
C GLU A 137 -2.83 11.43 -25.31
N SER A 138 -3.11 10.55 -26.27
CA SER A 138 -2.20 10.19 -27.36
C SER A 138 -3.00 10.04 -28.67
N GLY A 139 -2.95 11.08 -29.50
CA GLY A 139 -3.81 11.22 -30.68
C GLY A 139 -5.28 11.06 -30.32
N ASN A 140 -5.99 10.18 -31.04
CA ASN A 140 -7.41 9.91 -30.81
C ASN A 140 -7.71 8.96 -29.63
N THR A 141 -6.73 8.66 -28.76
CA THR A 141 -6.91 7.77 -27.61
C THR A 141 -6.70 8.51 -26.29
N VAL A 142 -7.66 8.35 -25.37
CA VAL A 142 -7.56 8.85 -23.99
C VAL A 142 -7.40 7.67 -23.04
N SER A 143 -6.29 7.61 -22.33
CA SER A 143 -6.00 6.61 -21.30
C SER A 143 -6.24 7.18 -19.91
N VAL A 144 -6.89 6.41 -19.04
CA VAL A 144 -7.20 6.79 -17.68
C VAL A 144 -6.41 5.93 -16.70
N LYS A 145 -5.88 6.56 -15.65
CA LYS A 145 -5.23 5.91 -14.50
C LYS A 145 -5.96 6.32 -13.23
N VAL A 146 -6.35 5.35 -12.42
CA VAL A 146 -7.06 5.56 -11.16
C VAL A 146 -6.12 5.17 -10.03
N TYR A 147 -5.94 6.06 -9.07
CA TYR A 147 -5.10 5.81 -7.91
C TYR A 147 -5.95 5.63 -6.67
N THR A 148 -5.59 4.65 -5.85
CA THR A 148 -6.27 4.37 -4.59
C THR A 148 -5.28 4.26 -3.45
N ALA A 149 -5.74 4.54 -2.23
CA ALA A 149 -5.00 4.36 -0.99
C ALA A 149 -5.92 3.75 0.08
N PRO A 150 -5.38 3.21 1.20
CA PRO A 150 -6.20 2.84 2.35
C PRO A 150 -7.13 3.98 2.76
N LYS A 151 -8.37 3.64 3.11
CA LYS A 151 -9.39 4.63 3.45
C LYS A 151 -8.96 5.48 4.63
N THR A 152 -9.20 6.77 4.47
CA THR A 152 -9.22 7.78 5.52
C THR A 152 -10.64 8.32 5.66
N ILE A 153 -10.87 9.18 6.66
CA ILE A 153 -12.17 9.82 6.88
C ILE A 153 -12.64 10.64 5.66
N LEU A 154 -11.70 11.10 4.82
CA LEU A 154 -11.97 11.91 3.62
C LEU A 154 -12.07 11.07 2.33
N SER A 155 -11.92 9.75 2.42
CA SER A 155 -11.83 8.90 1.24
C SER A 155 -13.20 8.57 0.66
N HIS A 156 -13.34 8.75 -0.66
CA HIS A 156 -14.51 8.31 -1.41
C HIS A 156 -14.22 7.00 -2.14
N ASN A 157 -15.21 6.12 -2.25
CA ASN A 157 -15.10 4.87 -3.00
C ASN A 157 -15.63 4.99 -4.44
N THR A 158 -16.32 6.09 -4.77
CA THR A 158 -16.84 6.39 -6.10
C THR A 158 -16.15 7.62 -6.68
N PHE A 159 -16.15 7.71 -8.02
CA PHE A 159 -15.65 8.87 -8.73
C PHE A 159 -16.49 9.17 -9.96
N HIS A 160 -16.55 10.44 -10.29
CA HIS A 160 -17.08 10.98 -11.53
C HIS A 160 -16.14 12.11 -11.96
N LYS A 161 -15.51 11.97 -13.12
CA LYS A 161 -14.51 12.91 -13.62
C LYS A 161 -14.68 13.11 -15.11
N THR A 162 -14.46 14.34 -15.55
CA THR A 162 -14.48 14.73 -16.96
C THR A 162 -13.09 15.17 -17.41
N PHE A 163 -12.82 14.98 -18.69
CA PHE A 163 -11.61 15.42 -19.37
C PHE A 163 -11.99 15.91 -20.77
N THR A 164 -11.50 17.07 -21.17
CA THR A 164 -11.72 17.60 -22.52
C THR A 164 -10.48 17.33 -23.35
N ALA A 165 -10.61 16.44 -24.34
CA ALA A 165 -9.56 16.10 -25.28
C ALA A 165 -9.33 17.23 -26.30
N LYS A 166 -8.10 17.31 -26.81
CA LYS A 166 -7.72 18.27 -27.86
C LYS A 166 -8.21 17.78 -29.23
N GLU A 167 -8.14 16.48 -29.45
CA GLU A 167 -8.55 15.82 -30.69
C GLU A 167 -9.87 15.05 -30.52
N THR A 168 -10.43 14.59 -31.64
CA THR A 168 -11.62 13.74 -31.64
C THR A 168 -11.30 12.39 -31.02
N VAL A 169 -11.95 12.08 -29.90
CA VAL A 169 -11.73 10.82 -29.18
C VAL A 169 -12.36 9.66 -29.94
N LYS A 170 -11.53 8.69 -30.33
CA LYS A 170 -11.98 7.41 -30.93
C LYS A 170 -11.96 6.25 -29.93
N THR A 171 -11.10 6.32 -28.93
CA THR A 171 -10.96 5.24 -27.94
C THR A 171 -10.68 5.82 -26.55
N VAL A 172 -11.35 5.26 -25.53
CA VAL A 172 -11.03 5.51 -24.12
C VAL A 172 -10.58 4.20 -23.48
N ARG A 173 -9.45 4.23 -22.78
CA ARG A 173 -8.84 3.03 -22.18
C ARG A 173 -8.58 3.19 -20.69
N PHE A 174 -8.58 2.08 -19.99
CA PHE A 174 -8.07 1.93 -18.65
C PHE A 174 -7.02 0.80 -18.66
N GLU A 175 -5.76 1.17 -18.47
CA GLU A 175 -4.62 0.29 -18.74
C GLU A 175 -4.67 -0.25 -20.19
N THR A 176 -4.77 -1.57 -20.37
CA THR A 176 -4.89 -2.24 -21.67
C THR A 176 -6.35 -2.44 -22.09
N TYR A 177 -7.31 -2.17 -21.21
CA TYR A 177 -8.73 -2.43 -21.39
C TYR A 177 -9.43 -1.23 -22.03
N ILE A 178 -10.32 -1.48 -22.99
CA ILE A 178 -11.08 -0.44 -23.70
C ILE A 178 -12.40 -0.24 -22.97
N LEU A 179 -12.69 0.98 -22.56
CA LEU A 179 -13.95 1.37 -21.90
C LEU A 179 -14.98 1.89 -22.89
N TRP A 180 -14.51 2.47 -23.99
CA TRP A 180 -15.35 3.08 -25.02
C TRP A 180 -14.58 3.12 -26.35
N GLU A 181 -15.27 2.84 -27.45
CA GLU A 181 -14.70 2.88 -28.79
C GLU A 181 -15.75 3.31 -29.84
N ASN A 182 -15.43 4.35 -30.61
CA ASN A 182 -16.21 4.85 -31.75
C ASN A 182 -17.74 4.92 -31.49
N GLY A 183 -18.14 5.60 -30.42
CA GLY A 183 -19.55 5.75 -30.05
C GLY A 183 -20.13 4.62 -29.20
N THR A 184 -19.38 3.54 -29.00
CA THR A 184 -19.87 2.34 -28.31
C THR A 184 -19.22 2.20 -26.93
N PRO A 185 -19.99 2.27 -25.84
CA PRO A 185 -19.50 1.88 -24.51
C PRO A 185 -19.15 0.39 -24.50
N ILE A 186 -17.99 0.04 -23.98
CA ILE A 186 -17.50 -1.33 -23.92
C ILE A 186 -17.62 -1.85 -22.49
N GLY A 187 -18.39 -2.92 -22.33
CA GLY A 187 -18.57 -3.63 -21.08
C GLY A 187 -17.31 -4.36 -20.65
N ARG A 188 -17.26 -4.72 -19.36
CA ARG A 188 -16.09 -5.34 -18.73
C ARG A 188 -15.71 -6.66 -19.42
N THR A 189 -16.69 -7.48 -19.78
CA THR A 189 -16.50 -8.78 -20.44
C THR A 189 -15.98 -8.61 -21.86
N ALA A 190 -16.62 -7.75 -22.67
CA ALA A 190 -16.16 -7.43 -24.03
C ALA A 190 -14.72 -6.91 -24.01
N SER A 191 -14.41 -5.97 -23.12
CA SER A 191 -13.05 -5.43 -23.03
C SER A 191 -12.04 -6.47 -22.61
N LYS A 192 -12.39 -7.36 -21.67
CA LYS A 192 -11.48 -8.41 -21.20
C LYS A 192 -11.22 -9.44 -22.30
N LEU A 193 -12.27 -9.93 -22.94
CA LEU A 193 -12.17 -10.89 -24.06
C LEU A 193 -11.42 -10.31 -25.25
N PHE A 194 -11.62 -9.02 -25.56
CA PHE A 194 -10.87 -8.35 -26.61
C PHE A 194 -9.37 -8.24 -26.30
N ALA A 195 -9.02 -7.97 -25.05
CA ALA A 195 -7.63 -7.94 -24.59
C ALA A 195 -7.00 -9.35 -24.53
N ASP A 196 -7.81 -10.36 -24.25
CA ASP A 196 -7.39 -11.77 -24.11
C ASP A 196 -7.48 -12.57 -25.44
N LYS A 197 -7.70 -11.90 -26.59
CA LYS A 197 -7.73 -12.53 -27.93
C LYS A 197 -6.53 -13.45 -28.14
N ASN A 198 -6.78 -14.60 -28.74
CA ASN A 198 -5.76 -15.61 -28.95
C ASN A 198 -5.59 -15.93 -30.45
N PRO A 199 -4.43 -15.64 -31.07
CA PRO A 199 -4.18 -15.98 -32.47
C PRO A 199 -4.16 -17.49 -32.74
N TYR A 200 -3.83 -18.31 -31.72
CA TYR A 200 -3.55 -19.73 -31.91
C TYR A 200 -4.13 -20.62 -30.78
N ILE A 201 -5.09 -21.48 -31.12
CA ILE A 201 -5.79 -22.38 -30.19
C ILE A 201 -4.86 -23.34 -29.42
N GLY A 202 -3.64 -23.62 -29.91
CA GLY A 202 -2.67 -24.41 -29.15
C GLY A 202 -2.14 -23.72 -27.88
N ASN A 203 -2.38 -22.42 -27.70
CA ASN A 203 -2.06 -21.71 -26.46
C ASN A 203 -3.15 -21.92 -25.40
N MET A 204 -3.06 -23.02 -24.66
CA MET A 204 -4.06 -23.39 -23.65
C MET A 204 -4.19 -22.36 -22.51
N SER A 205 -3.10 -21.68 -22.15
CA SER A 205 -3.16 -20.63 -21.13
C SER A 205 -4.02 -19.45 -21.59
N ALA A 206 -3.89 -19.02 -22.85
CA ALA A 206 -4.74 -17.98 -23.42
C ALA A 206 -6.20 -18.44 -23.57
N ASN A 207 -6.43 -19.69 -23.99
CA ASN A 207 -7.78 -20.28 -24.03
C ASN A 207 -8.47 -20.23 -22.66
N GLY A 208 -7.73 -20.59 -21.60
CA GLY A 208 -8.24 -20.57 -20.23
C GLY A 208 -8.72 -19.18 -19.80
N LYS A 209 -8.02 -18.10 -20.21
CA LYS A 209 -8.46 -16.72 -19.93
C LYS A 209 -9.78 -16.37 -20.61
N ILE A 210 -9.98 -16.84 -21.85
CA ILE A 210 -11.21 -16.64 -22.62
C ILE A 210 -12.36 -17.39 -21.96
N ALA A 211 -12.17 -18.67 -21.64
CA ALA A 211 -13.19 -19.47 -20.95
C ALA A 211 -13.54 -18.93 -19.55
N PHE A 212 -12.54 -18.42 -18.82
CA PHE A 212 -12.76 -17.71 -17.55
C PHE A 212 -13.53 -16.40 -17.77
N GLY A 213 -13.19 -15.63 -18.81
CA GLY A 213 -13.89 -14.40 -19.17
C GLY A 213 -15.36 -14.60 -19.54
N LEU A 214 -15.70 -15.76 -20.13
CA LEU A 214 -17.07 -16.17 -20.42
C LEU A 214 -17.80 -16.77 -19.21
N GLY A 215 -17.07 -17.13 -18.16
CA GLY A 215 -17.64 -17.69 -16.94
C GLY A 215 -18.10 -19.13 -17.06
N ILE A 216 -17.51 -19.92 -17.96
CA ILE A 216 -17.90 -21.32 -18.23
C ILE A 216 -17.86 -22.17 -16.96
N GLY A 217 -16.86 -21.91 -16.09
CA GLY A 217 -16.74 -22.60 -14.81
C GLY A 217 -17.89 -22.27 -13.84
N GLU A 218 -18.39 -21.04 -13.84
CA GLU A 218 -19.55 -20.65 -13.03
C GLU A 218 -20.86 -21.21 -13.60
N GLN A 219 -20.95 -21.33 -14.92
CA GLN A 219 -22.13 -21.82 -15.62
C GLN A 219 -22.29 -23.35 -15.54
N PHE A 220 -21.19 -24.10 -15.69
CA PHE A 220 -21.22 -25.56 -15.87
C PHE A 220 -20.38 -26.35 -14.86
N GLY A 221 -19.73 -25.68 -13.90
CA GLY A 221 -18.82 -26.31 -12.95
C GLY A 221 -17.44 -26.57 -13.54
N SER A 222 -16.62 -27.37 -12.85
CA SER A 222 -15.31 -27.74 -13.36
C SER A 222 -15.41 -28.68 -14.57
N TYR A 223 -14.46 -28.53 -15.48
CA TYR A 223 -14.42 -29.27 -16.74
C TYR A 223 -12.98 -29.59 -17.13
N LYS A 224 -12.83 -30.60 -17.99
CA LYS A 224 -11.57 -30.91 -18.68
C LYS A 224 -11.64 -30.38 -20.10
N THR A 225 -10.48 -30.33 -20.76
CA THR A 225 -10.43 -29.90 -22.16
C THR A 225 -9.47 -30.73 -22.99
N GLU A 226 -9.76 -30.89 -24.28
CA GLU A 226 -8.89 -31.52 -25.26
C GLU A 226 -8.76 -30.63 -26.50
N LEU A 227 -7.60 -30.64 -27.15
CA LEU A 227 -7.34 -29.90 -28.38
C LEU A 227 -7.21 -30.84 -29.57
N GLN A 228 -7.75 -30.39 -30.71
CA GLN A 228 -7.41 -30.90 -32.03
C GLN A 228 -6.60 -29.83 -32.76
N THR A 229 -5.28 -30.05 -32.86
CA THR A 229 -4.33 -29.20 -33.60
C THR A 229 -3.47 -29.97 -34.61
N LEU A 230 -3.82 -31.23 -34.91
CA LEU A 230 -3.10 -32.07 -35.88
C LEU A 230 -3.45 -31.72 -37.33
N LYS A 231 -4.70 -31.35 -37.62
CA LYS A 231 -5.17 -30.99 -38.97
C LYS A 231 -6.32 -30.00 -38.89
N GLU A 232 -6.45 -29.15 -39.88
CA GLU A 232 -7.59 -28.25 -39.97
C GLU A 232 -8.90 -29.01 -40.31
N PRO A 233 -10.05 -28.53 -39.82
CA PRO A 233 -10.21 -27.39 -38.90
C PRO A 233 -9.70 -27.72 -37.49
N TYR A 234 -9.04 -26.76 -36.83
CA TYR A 234 -8.63 -26.93 -35.45
C TYR A 234 -9.83 -26.79 -34.49
N GLY A 235 -9.79 -27.52 -33.38
CA GLY A 235 -10.93 -27.61 -32.48
C GLY A 235 -10.56 -27.62 -31.01
N TRP A 236 -11.52 -27.17 -30.20
CA TRP A 236 -11.44 -27.22 -28.75
C TRP A 236 -12.63 -28.00 -28.18
N LYS A 237 -12.34 -29.07 -27.43
CA LYS A 237 -13.36 -29.87 -26.76
C LYS A 237 -13.41 -29.53 -25.28
N LEU A 238 -14.59 -29.16 -24.77
CA LEU A 238 -14.87 -29.00 -23.35
C LEU A 238 -15.63 -30.22 -22.85
N ILE A 239 -15.16 -30.81 -21.75
CA ILE A 239 -15.69 -32.06 -21.19
C ILE A 239 -16.24 -31.75 -19.80
N LEU A 240 -17.57 -31.63 -19.72
CA LEU A 240 -18.32 -31.40 -18.50
C LEU A 240 -18.57 -32.75 -17.82
N ASP A 241 -17.70 -33.19 -16.91
CA ASP A 241 -17.74 -34.55 -16.33
C ASP A 241 -18.16 -34.62 -14.85
N GLN A 242 -18.35 -33.48 -14.19
CA GLN A 242 -18.71 -33.45 -12.77
C GLN A 242 -20.21 -33.37 -12.49
N VAL A 243 -20.93 -32.51 -13.22
CA VAL A 243 -22.34 -32.22 -12.95
C VAL A 243 -23.18 -32.57 -14.17
N PRO A 244 -24.02 -33.62 -14.10
CA PRO A 244 -24.96 -33.93 -15.17
C PRO A 244 -25.97 -32.80 -15.37
N ILE A 245 -26.34 -32.56 -16.63
CA ILE A 245 -27.36 -31.58 -16.99
C ILE A 245 -28.72 -32.28 -16.90
N ALA A 246 -29.61 -31.73 -16.09
CA ALA A 246 -30.98 -32.24 -16.00
C ALA A 246 -31.68 -32.13 -17.37
N LYS A 247 -32.40 -33.17 -17.80
CA LYS A 247 -33.00 -33.26 -19.13
C LYS A 247 -33.87 -32.06 -19.50
N GLN A 248 -34.63 -31.52 -18.55
CA GLN A 248 -35.45 -30.32 -18.75
C GLN A 248 -34.64 -29.05 -19.03
N ASN A 249 -33.36 -29.02 -18.65
CA ASN A 249 -32.45 -27.89 -18.83
C ASN A 249 -31.52 -28.05 -20.04
N GLU A 250 -31.54 -29.20 -20.74
CA GLU A 250 -30.61 -29.48 -21.84
C GLU A 250 -30.66 -28.40 -22.93
N GLU A 251 -31.86 -27.98 -23.34
CA GLU A 251 -32.02 -26.96 -24.38
C GLU A 251 -31.51 -25.59 -23.94
N ALA A 252 -31.75 -25.22 -22.68
CA ALA A 252 -31.23 -23.96 -22.13
C ALA A 252 -29.70 -23.99 -22.05
N ALA A 253 -29.12 -25.12 -21.64
CA ALA A 253 -27.68 -25.31 -21.61
C ALA A 253 -27.05 -25.22 -23.01
N LYS A 254 -27.67 -25.83 -24.03
CA LYS A 254 -27.19 -25.74 -25.41
C LYS A 254 -27.16 -24.31 -25.93
N LYS A 255 -28.17 -23.49 -25.63
CA LYS A 255 -28.17 -22.07 -26.03
C LYS A 255 -27.02 -21.28 -25.41
N ILE A 256 -26.68 -21.59 -24.16
CA ILE A 256 -25.52 -20.99 -23.48
C ILE A 256 -24.22 -21.47 -24.13
N MET A 257 -24.08 -22.80 -24.35
CA MET A 257 -22.94 -23.40 -25.04
C MET A 257 -22.73 -22.80 -26.44
N GLU A 258 -23.80 -22.59 -27.19
CA GLU A 258 -23.80 -21.98 -28.52
C GLU A 258 -23.30 -20.54 -28.48
N ALA A 259 -23.89 -19.72 -27.59
CA ALA A 259 -23.49 -18.34 -27.39
C ALA A 259 -22.00 -18.22 -27.01
N ASP A 260 -21.54 -19.00 -26.04
CA ASP A 260 -20.14 -19.03 -25.63
C ASP A 260 -19.24 -19.49 -26.79
N SER A 261 -19.67 -20.49 -27.55
CA SER A 261 -18.91 -21.00 -28.71
C SER A 261 -18.73 -19.93 -29.78
N TYR A 262 -19.76 -19.14 -30.10
CA TYR A 262 -19.65 -18.05 -31.07
C TYR A 262 -18.63 -17.01 -30.63
N VAL A 263 -18.59 -16.67 -29.34
CA VAL A 263 -17.62 -15.73 -28.81
C VAL A 263 -16.21 -16.31 -28.85
N MET A 264 -16.02 -17.57 -28.41
CA MET A 264 -14.70 -18.23 -28.51
C MET A 264 -14.22 -18.29 -29.96
N LEU A 265 -15.10 -18.64 -30.90
CA LEU A 265 -14.80 -18.66 -32.32
C LEU A 265 -14.42 -17.26 -32.80
N ALA A 266 -15.08 -16.19 -32.36
CA ALA A 266 -14.69 -14.83 -32.72
C ALA A 266 -13.29 -14.45 -32.21
N VAL A 267 -12.97 -14.76 -30.94
CA VAL A 267 -11.73 -14.28 -30.28
C VAL A 267 -10.52 -15.21 -30.40
N ILE A 268 -10.70 -16.46 -30.86
CA ILE A 268 -9.62 -17.41 -31.13
C ILE A 268 -9.44 -17.57 -32.64
N GLN A 269 -8.40 -16.93 -33.19
CA GLN A 269 -8.32 -16.63 -34.63
C GLN A 269 -8.33 -17.88 -35.52
N ASN A 270 -7.51 -18.89 -35.22
CA ASN A 270 -7.40 -20.10 -36.04
C ASN A 270 -8.32 -21.26 -35.64
N MET A 271 -9.21 -21.08 -34.67
CA MET A 271 -10.14 -22.13 -34.24
C MET A 271 -11.31 -22.27 -35.22
N GLY A 272 -11.61 -23.49 -35.64
CA GLY A 272 -12.70 -23.82 -36.57
C GLY A 272 -13.98 -24.33 -35.90
N TYR A 273 -13.89 -24.96 -34.73
CA TYR A 273 -15.05 -25.46 -34.00
C TYR A 273 -14.81 -25.62 -32.49
N VAL A 274 -15.91 -25.69 -31.74
CA VAL A 274 -15.96 -26.03 -30.32
C VAL A 274 -16.87 -27.25 -30.14
N THR A 275 -16.44 -28.23 -29.36
CA THR A 275 -17.27 -29.41 -29.02
C THR A 275 -17.50 -29.48 -27.52
N TRP A 276 -18.76 -29.56 -27.12
CA TRP A 276 -19.20 -29.76 -25.74
C TRP A 276 -19.54 -31.22 -25.53
N ASN A 277 -18.86 -31.88 -24.61
CA ASN A 277 -19.15 -33.24 -24.18
C ASN A 277 -19.75 -33.18 -22.77
N TYR A 278 -21.01 -33.58 -22.62
CA TYR A 278 -21.79 -33.43 -21.39
C TYR A 278 -22.69 -34.65 -21.16
N GLU A 279 -23.27 -34.77 -19.97
CA GLU A 279 -24.14 -35.89 -19.60
C GLU A 279 -25.59 -35.43 -19.38
N VAL A 280 -26.54 -36.21 -19.90
CA VAL A 280 -27.97 -36.10 -19.61
C VAL A 280 -28.54 -37.50 -19.36
N ASP A 281 -29.23 -37.70 -18.24
CA ASP A 281 -29.83 -38.98 -17.85
C ASP A 281 -28.85 -40.17 -17.95
N GLY A 282 -27.61 -40.01 -17.49
CA GLY A 282 -26.57 -41.05 -17.52
C GLY A 282 -25.98 -41.34 -18.91
N LYS A 283 -26.34 -40.56 -19.94
CA LYS A 283 -25.82 -40.72 -21.30
C LYS A 283 -24.95 -39.53 -21.69
N ARG A 284 -23.73 -39.81 -22.15
CA ARG A 284 -22.85 -38.80 -22.75
C ARG A 284 -23.38 -38.36 -24.11
N LYS A 285 -23.38 -37.05 -24.34
CA LYS A 285 -23.74 -36.40 -25.60
C LYS A 285 -22.62 -35.46 -26.03
N GLU A 286 -22.58 -35.21 -27.33
CA GLU A 286 -21.73 -34.20 -27.93
C GLU A 286 -22.57 -33.15 -28.65
N TYR A 287 -22.19 -31.89 -28.50
CA TYR A 287 -22.75 -30.76 -29.21
C TYR A 287 -21.61 -29.93 -29.77
N THR A 288 -21.55 -29.79 -31.09
CA THR A 288 -20.46 -29.10 -31.79
C THR A 288 -21.01 -27.87 -32.49
N VAL A 289 -20.27 -26.76 -32.34
CA VAL A 289 -20.55 -25.48 -32.98
C VAL A 289 -19.34 -25.09 -33.82
N THR A 290 -19.56 -24.76 -35.08
CA THR A 290 -18.53 -24.46 -36.07
C THR A 290 -18.51 -22.97 -36.43
N VAL A 291 -17.45 -22.53 -37.10
CA VAL A 291 -17.40 -21.18 -37.70
C VAL A 291 -18.54 -20.93 -38.69
N ASN A 292 -19.06 -21.97 -39.37
CA ASN A 292 -20.17 -21.83 -40.31
C ASN A 292 -21.49 -21.57 -39.56
N ASP A 293 -21.76 -22.32 -38.49
CA ASP A 293 -22.95 -22.08 -37.65
C ASP A 293 -22.93 -20.66 -37.08
N ALA A 294 -21.75 -20.19 -36.65
CA ALA A 294 -21.57 -18.84 -36.15
C ALA A 294 -21.73 -17.78 -37.24
N ALA A 295 -21.23 -18.06 -38.46
CA ALA A 295 -21.34 -17.16 -39.59
C ALA A 295 -22.79 -17.01 -40.07
N ASP A 296 -23.55 -18.11 -40.08
CA ASP A 296 -24.98 -18.10 -40.40
C ASP A 296 -25.77 -17.28 -39.38
N TYR A 297 -25.41 -17.34 -38.09
CA TYR A 297 -26.03 -16.53 -37.05
C TYR A 297 -25.74 -15.02 -37.19
N VAL A 298 -24.48 -14.63 -37.43
CA VAL A 298 -24.11 -13.20 -37.51
C VAL A 298 -24.27 -12.60 -38.92
N GLY A 299 -24.46 -13.41 -39.95
CA GLY A 299 -24.57 -13.01 -41.36
C GLY A 299 -23.25 -12.56 -42.00
N LYS A 300 -22.10 -12.90 -41.39
CA LYS A 300 -20.74 -12.55 -41.82
C LYS A 300 -19.72 -13.49 -41.19
N ASP A 301 -18.44 -13.36 -41.56
CA ASP A 301 -17.38 -14.12 -40.86
C ASP A 301 -17.37 -13.76 -39.36
N ILE A 302 -17.51 -14.77 -38.49
CA ILE A 302 -17.47 -14.63 -37.03
C ILE A 302 -16.19 -13.98 -36.53
N LYS A 303 -15.04 -14.14 -37.22
CA LYS A 303 -13.77 -13.52 -36.84
C LYS A 303 -13.82 -11.99 -36.94
N SER A 304 -14.59 -11.47 -37.89
CA SER A 304 -14.78 -10.01 -38.06
C SER A 304 -15.44 -9.37 -36.83
N CYS A 305 -16.22 -10.15 -36.06
CA CYS A 305 -16.86 -9.68 -34.83
C CYS A 305 -15.85 -9.39 -33.71
N ALA A 306 -14.56 -9.72 -33.86
CA ALA A 306 -13.52 -9.44 -32.88
C ALA A 306 -12.39 -8.54 -33.42
N GLU A 307 -12.58 -7.89 -34.58
CA GLU A 307 -11.61 -6.93 -35.13
C GLU A 307 -11.49 -5.67 -34.27
N THR A 308 -12.62 -5.18 -33.74
CA THR A 308 -12.69 -4.04 -32.82
C THR A 308 -13.43 -4.42 -31.54
N ALA A 309 -13.22 -3.70 -30.45
CA ALA A 309 -13.92 -3.96 -29.20
C ALA A 309 -15.42 -3.62 -29.34
N ALA A 310 -15.75 -2.61 -30.14
CA ALA A 310 -17.14 -2.25 -30.46
C ALA A 310 -17.88 -3.38 -31.20
N GLU A 311 -17.27 -4.03 -32.18
CA GLU A 311 -17.88 -5.19 -32.86
C GLU A 311 -18.05 -6.38 -31.90
N LEU A 312 -17.08 -6.64 -31.02
CA LEU A 312 -17.20 -7.72 -30.05
C LEU A 312 -18.31 -7.43 -29.03
N GLN A 313 -18.43 -6.16 -28.60
CA GLN A 313 -19.52 -5.73 -27.73
C GLN A 313 -20.89 -5.92 -28.38
N LYS A 314 -21.03 -5.70 -29.68
CA LYS A 314 -22.28 -5.95 -30.42
C LYS A 314 -22.61 -7.45 -30.44
N LEU A 315 -21.62 -8.31 -30.68
CA LEU A 315 -21.78 -9.77 -30.62
C LEU A 315 -22.24 -10.22 -29.22
N LEU A 316 -21.57 -9.78 -28.14
CA LEU A 316 -21.98 -10.15 -26.78
C LEU A 316 -23.43 -9.69 -26.49
N LYS A 317 -23.80 -8.49 -26.94
CA LYS A 317 -25.15 -7.97 -26.76
C LYS A 317 -26.21 -8.80 -27.50
N SER A 318 -25.95 -9.27 -28.72
CA SER A 318 -26.90 -10.12 -29.45
C SER A 318 -27.07 -11.49 -28.80
N LEU A 319 -26.04 -11.97 -28.11
CA LEU A 319 -26.00 -13.24 -27.39
C LEU A 319 -26.49 -13.15 -25.93
N ASN A 320 -26.87 -11.95 -25.47
CA ASN A 320 -27.22 -11.67 -24.07
C ASN A 320 -26.11 -12.01 -23.06
N ILE A 321 -24.84 -11.92 -23.48
CA ILE A 321 -23.67 -12.04 -22.61
C ILE A 321 -23.36 -10.65 -22.04
N LYS A 322 -23.25 -10.56 -20.71
CA LYS A 322 -23.03 -9.31 -19.96
C LYS A 322 -21.59 -8.83 -20.01
#